data_AF-A0A369QMA5-F1
#
_entry.id   AF-A0A369QMA5-F1
#
_cell.length_a   1.000
_cell.length_b   1.000
_cell.length_c   1.000
_cell.angle_alpha   90.00
_cell.angle_beta   90.00
_cell.angle_gamma   90.00
#
_symmetry.space_group_name_H-M   'P 1'
#
loop_
_entity.id
_entity.type
_entity.pdbx_description
1 polymer ?
#
loop_
_entity_poly.entity_id
_entity_poly.type
_entity_poly.pdbx_seq_one_letter_code
_entity_poly.pdbx_strand_id
1 'polypeptide(L)'
;MKNIKLIEVRSELGAGTRGASMGIDALKVACLNKQSDYFKRFNSTEVANLNYVLFDRNLFPYAKYIDSVLTVQKSIASMVHQTMEQGMFPLVLAGDHSNAAGTIAGIKAANPDKTLGVVWIDAHADCHSPYTTPSGNMHGMPLGIALNEDNLCCQVNNPEPETLFFWNALKKSAGRVLNLSRNTWSM
;
A
#
# COMPACT_ATOMS: atom_id res chain seq x y z
N MET A 1 -3.14 12.97 -24.23
CA MET A 1 -3.44 12.03 -23.12
C MET A 1 -2.14 11.77 -22.37
N LYS A 2 -2.15 11.66 -21.03
CA LYS A 2 -0.94 11.27 -20.29
C LYS A 2 -0.53 9.86 -20.68
N ASN A 3 0.77 9.63 -20.83
CA ASN A 3 1.30 8.29 -21.10
C ASN A 3 1.12 7.44 -19.82
N ILE A 4 0.47 6.27 -19.94
CA ILE A 4 0.19 5.40 -18.78
C ILE A 4 1.31 4.36 -18.65
N LYS A 5 1.76 4.12 -17.43
CA LYS A 5 2.64 3.00 -17.08
C LYS A 5 1.86 2.03 -16.20
N LEU A 6 1.78 0.77 -16.63
CA LEU A 6 1.22 -0.28 -15.79
C LEU A 6 2.28 -0.76 -14.80
N ILE A 7 1.92 -0.81 -13.52
CA ILE A 7 2.78 -1.33 -12.46
C ILE A 7 2.06 -2.54 -11.86
N GLU A 8 2.62 -3.72 -12.03
CA GLU A 8 2.05 -4.97 -11.54
C GLU A 8 2.64 -5.30 -10.17
N VAL A 9 1.79 -5.44 -9.15
CA VAL A 9 2.18 -5.70 -7.77
C VAL A 9 1.46 -6.94 -7.27
N ARG A 10 2.08 -8.10 -7.47
CA ARG A 10 1.48 -9.40 -7.10
C ARG A 10 1.52 -9.71 -5.61
N SER A 11 2.03 -8.80 -4.78
CA SER A 11 2.09 -9.06 -3.34
C SER A 11 0.69 -9.22 -2.75
N GLU A 12 0.52 -10.32 -2.02
CA GLU A 12 -0.71 -10.63 -1.28
C GLU A 12 -0.43 -10.86 0.21
N LEU A 13 0.71 -10.38 0.70
CA LEU A 13 1.18 -10.60 2.07
C LEU A 13 0.21 -10.06 3.13
N GLY A 14 -0.49 -8.97 2.82
CA GLY A 14 -1.41 -8.32 3.74
C GLY A 14 -2.80 -8.96 3.79
N ALA A 15 -3.16 -9.81 2.81
CA ALA A 15 -4.47 -10.43 2.75
C ALA A 15 -4.69 -11.51 3.83
N GLY A 16 -5.94 -11.74 4.21
CA GLY A 16 -6.34 -12.89 5.05
C GLY A 16 -6.54 -14.19 4.28
N THR A 17 -6.80 -14.12 2.97
CA THR A 17 -7.02 -15.26 2.08
C THR A 17 -6.08 -15.20 0.88
N ARG A 18 -5.74 -16.35 0.32
CA ARG A 18 -4.79 -16.46 -0.80
C ARG A 18 -5.49 -16.35 -2.15
N GLY A 19 -4.77 -15.80 -3.13
CA GLY A 19 -5.17 -15.78 -4.54
C GLY A 19 -5.36 -14.37 -5.13
N ALA A 20 -5.28 -13.32 -4.31
CA ALA A 20 -5.37 -11.94 -4.79
C ALA A 20 -4.26 -11.61 -5.82
N SER A 21 -3.09 -12.23 -5.67
CA SER A 21 -1.95 -12.12 -6.61
C SER A 21 -2.29 -12.57 -8.03
N MET A 22 -3.24 -13.50 -8.20
CA MET A 22 -3.69 -14.00 -9.50
C MET A 22 -4.66 -13.05 -10.21
N GLY A 23 -5.18 -12.03 -9.50
CA GLY A 23 -6.13 -11.07 -10.06
C GLY A 23 -5.60 -10.33 -11.28
N ILE A 24 -4.29 -10.09 -11.34
CA ILE A 24 -3.62 -9.44 -12.47
C ILE A 24 -3.70 -10.33 -13.73
N ASP A 25 -3.45 -11.64 -13.59
CA ASP A 25 -3.55 -12.58 -14.71
C ASP A 25 -5.00 -12.76 -15.15
N ALA A 26 -5.93 -12.84 -14.20
CA ALA A 26 -7.36 -12.89 -14.50
C ALA A 26 -7.79 -11.66 -15.31
N LEU A 27 -7.29 -10.46 -14.96
CA LEU A 27 -7.56 -9.24 -15.71
C LEU A 27 -6.97 -9.28 -17.12
N LYS A 28 -5.76 -9.80 -17.29
CA LYS A 28 -5.13 -9.99 -18.62
C LYS A 28 -5.95 -10.94 -19.49
N VAL A 29 -6.41 -12.06 -18.94
CA VAL A 29 -7.30 -13.02 -19.63
C VAL A 29 -8.61 -12.36 -20.01
N ALA A 30 -9.23 -11.60 -19.10
CA ALA A 30 -10.46 -10.86 -19.39
C ALA A 30 -10.27 -9.83 -20.52
N CYS A 31 -9.14 -9.09 -20.52
CA CYS A 31 -8.80 -8.18 -21.61
C CYS A 31 -8.64 -8.90 -22.95
N LEU A 32 -7.96 -10.05 -22.98
CA LEU A 32 -7.80 -10.86 -24.18
C LEU A 32 -9.16 -11.34 -24.72
N ASN A 33 -10.03 -11.84 -23.84
CA ASN A 33 -11.37 -12.30 -24.21
C ASN A 33 -12.25 -11.15 -24.74
N LYS A 34 -11.99 -9.91 -24.32
CA LYS A 34 -12.63 -8.70 -24.85
C LYS A 34 -11.92 -8.10 -26.07
N GLN A 35 -10.92 -8.81 -26.63
CA GLN A 35 -10.10 -8.34 -27.75
C GLN A 35 -9.49 -6.96 -27.50
N SER A 36 -9.20 -6.64 -26.24
CA SER A 36 -8.58 -5.38 -25.84
C SER A 36 -7.07 -5.47 -25.98
N ASP A 37 -6.48 -4.49 -26.66
CA ASP A 37 -5.03 -4.32 -26.78
C ASP A 37 -4.42 -3.58 -25.57
N TYR A 38 -5.17 -3.36 -24.48
CA TYR A 38 -4.75 -2.49 -23.36
C TYR A 38 -3.36 -2.82 -22.80
N PHE A 39 -3.11 -4.10 -22.49
CA PHE A 39 -1.82 -4.58 -21.99
C PHE A 39 -0.71 -4.64 -23.05
N LYS A 40 -1.07 -4.54 -24.34
CA LYS A 40 -0.11 -4.39 -25.45
C LYS A 40 0.24 -2.91 -25.68
N ARG A 41 -0.73 -2.02 -25.47
CA ARG A 41 -0.62 -0.58 -25.69
C ARG A 41 0.20 0.11 -24.60
N PHE A 42 0.08 -0.35 -23.36
CA PHE A 42 0.79 0.22 -22.22
C PHE A 42 1.82 -0.76 -21.68
N ASN A 43 3.09 -0.33 -21.63
CA ASN A 43 4.17 -1.12 -21.07
C ASN A 43 3.91 -1.40 -19.59
N SER A 44 3.98 -2.67 -19.20
CA SER A 44 3.93 -3.07 -17.79
C SER A 44 5.32 -3.31 -17.20
N THR A 45 5.42 -3.14 -15.89
CA THR A 45 6.60 -3.51 -15.12
C THR A 45 6.14 -4.09 -13.80
N GLU A 46 6.71 -5.24 -13.45
CA GLU A 46 6.38 -5.93 -12.23
C GLU A 46 7.28 -5.48 -11.07
N VAL A 47 6.67 -5.26 -9.92
CA VAL A 47 7.38 -5.05 -8.66
C VAL A 47 7.62 -6.40 -8.02
N ALA A 48 8.86 -6.66 -7.63
CA ALA A 48 9.23 -7.88 -6.92
C ALA A 48 8.36 -8.02 -5.65
N ASN A 49 7.76 -9.19 -5.49
CA ASN A 49 6.99 -9.56 -4.31
C ASN A 49 7.80 -10.55 -3.45
N LEU A 50 7.36 -10.71 -2.20
CA LEU A 50 7.95 -11.65 -1.26
C LEU A 50 6.94 -12.73 -0.86
N ASN A 51 6.01 -13.12 -1.73
CA ASN A 51 4.93 -14.06 -1.38
C ASN A 51 5.44 -15.43 -0.89
N TYR A 52 6.70 -15.79 -1.17
CA TYR A 52 7.31 -17.00 -0.62
C TYR A 52 7.35 -17.01 0.92
N VAL A 53 7.38 -15.86 1.60
CA VAL A 53 7.37 -15.79 3.08
C VAL A 53 6.04 -16.24 3.69
N LEU A 54 4.99 -16.39 2.87
CA LEU A 54 3.71 -16.95 3.31
C LEU A 54 3.83 -18.42 3.75
N PHE A 55 4.88 -19.11 3.30
CA PHE A 55 5.19 -20.48 3.71
C PHE A 55 6.03 -20.55 5.01
N ASP A 56 6.51 -19.40 5.50
CA ASP A 56 7.26 -19.28 6.74
C ASP A 56 6.35 -18.98 7.92
N ARG A 57 6.88 -19.16 9.14
CA ARG A 57 6.19 -18.79 10.37
C ARG A 57 6.12 -17.26 10.49
N ASN A 58 4.91 -16.71 10.59
CA ASN A 58 4.73 -15.30 10.92
C ASN A 58 5.18 -14.99 12.36
N LEU A 59 6.00 -13.95 12.50
CA LEU A 59 6.53 -13.47 13.78
C LEU A 59 5.74 -12.29 14.37
N PHE A 60 4.80 -11.73 13.61
CA PHE A 60 4.14 -10.46 13.94
C PHE A 60 2.62 -10.66 14.06
N PRO A 61 2.08 -11.04 15.23
CA PRO A 61 0.67 -11.41 15.37
C PRO A 61 -0.28 -10.25 15.05
N TYR A 62 0.09 -9.02 15.40
CA TYR A 62 -0.72 -7.82 15.17
C TYR A 62 -0.37 -7.06 13.88
N ALA A 63 0.53 -7.58 13.06
CA ALA A 63 0.93 -6.97 11.81
C ALA A 63 1.64 -8.00 10.91
N LYS A 64 0.87 -8.95 10.36
CA LYS A 64 1.44 -10.14 9.71
C LYS A 64 2.37 -9.76 8.56
N TYR A 65 3.58 -10.34 8.59
CA TYR A 65 4.62 -10.14 7.58
C TYR A 65 5.03 -8.66 7.38
N ILE A 66 4.90 -7.82 8.41
CA ILE A 66 5.15 -6.37 8.33
C ILE A 66 6.55 -6.00 7.83
N ASP A 67 7.55 -6.82 8.12
CA ASP A 67 8.93 -6.73 7.65
C ASP A 67 9.02 -6.84 6.11
N SER A 68 8.34 -7.85 5.56
CA SER A 68 8.28 -8.11 4.12
C SER A 68 7.36 -7.11 3.41
N VAL A 69 6.24 -6.73 4.04
CA VAL A 69 5.34 -5.68 3.56
C VAL A 69 6.06 -4.35 3.44
N LEU A 70 6.90 -3.97 4.41
CA LEU A 70 7.72 -2.74 4.33
C LEU A 70 8.66 -2.76 3.11
N THR A 71 9.28 -3.91 2.82
CA THR A 71 10.17 -4.06 1.67
C THR A 71 9.43 -3.91 0.34
N VAL A 72 8.27 -4.55 0.23
CA VAL A 72 7.39 -4.43 -0.95
C VAL A 72 6.89 -2.99 -1.10
N GLN A 73 6.39 -2.36 -0.03
CA GLN A 73 5.89 -0.98 -0.10
C GLN A 73 6.96 0.02 -0.52
N LYS A 74 8.20 -0.10 -0.05
CA LYS A 74 9.33 0.73 -0.52
C LYS A 74 9.57 0.55 -2.02
N SER A 75 9.46 -0.68 -2.51
CA SER A 75 9.66 -0.99 -3.93
C SER A 75 8.54 -0.42 -4.80
N ILE A 76 7.28 -0.50 -4.35
CA ILE A 76 6.13 0.15 -4.98
C ILE A 76 6.32 1.66 -5.00
N ALA A 77 6.63 2.27 -3.86
CA ALA A 77 6.81 3.71 -3.74
C ALA A 77 7.90 4.22 -4.69
N SER A 78 9.03 3.52 -4.77
CA SER A 78 10.12 3.85 -5.70
C SER A 78 9.68 3.77 -7.16
N MET A 79 8.97 2.70 -7.56
CA MET A 79 8.48 2.52 -8.93
C MET A 79 7.45 3.59 -9.33
N VAL A 80 6.52 3.89 -8.43
CA VAL A 80 5.49 4.93 -8.63
C VAL A 80 6.14 6.32 -8.72
N HIS A 81 7.08 6.63 -7.82
CA HIS A 81 7.84 7.88 -7.85
C HIS A 81 8.56 8.06 -9.19
N GLN A 82 9.35 7.06 -9.61
CA GLN A 82 10.09 7.10 -10.88
C GLN A 82 9.17 7.24 -12.09
N THR A 83 8.02 6.57 -12.07
CA THR A 83 7.01 6.68 -13.13
C THR A 83 6.48 8.11 -13.25
N MET A 84 6.20 8.77 -12.12
CA MET A 84 5.71 10.15 -12.11
C MET A 84 6.79 11.16 -12.52
N GLU A 85 8.05 10.96 -12.10
CA GLU A 85 9.20 11.75 -12.54
C GLU A 85 9.40 11.70 -14.06
N GLN A 86 9.07 10.57 -14.69
CA GLN A 86 9.06 10.42 -16.15
C GLN A 86 7.87 11.08 -16.85
N GLY A 87 7.02 11.81 -16.12
CA GLY A 87 5.82 12.45 -16.65
C GLY A 87 4.69 11.46 -17.01
N MET A 88 4.79 10.21 -16.57
CA MET A 88 3.80 9.17 -16.82
C MET A 88 2.77 9.08 -15.69
N PHE A 89 1.58 8.57 -16.02
CA PHE A 89 0.55 8.25 -15.03
C PHE A 89 0.72 6.80 -14.56
N PRO A 90 1.00 6.55 -13.27
CA PRO A 90 1.10 5.19 -12.74
C PRO A 90 -0.29 4.59 -12.57
N LEU A 91 -0.57 3.48 -13.26
CA LEU A 91 -1.72 2.62 -12.99
C LEU A 91 -1.23 1.35 -12.31
N VAL A 92 -1.47 1.25 -11.01
CA VAL A 92 -1.03 0.11 -10.18
C VAL A 92 -2.12 -0.95 -10.17
N LEU A 93 -1.78 -2.16 -10.61
CA LEU A 93 -2.60 -3.36 -10.49
C LEU A 93 -2.01 -4.18 -9.35
N ALA A 94 -2.73 -4.30 -8.24
CA ALA A 94 -2.21 -4.92 -7.02
C ALA A 94 -3.00 -6.17 -6.61
N GLY A 95 -2.36 -7.04 -5.85
CA GLY A 95 -3.00 -8.19 -5.20
C GLY A 95 -3.96 -7.74 -4.11
N ASP A 96 -3.43 -7.44 -2.92
CA ASP A 96 -4.24 -6.95 -1.80
C ASP A 96 -4.08 -5.43 -1.55
N HIS A 97 -4.94 -4.88 -0.69
CA HIS A 97 -5.00 -3.43 -0.46
C HIS A 97 -3.84 -2.86 0.37
N SER A 98 -3.06 -3.69 1.07
CA SER A 98 -1.88 -3.22 1.83
C SER A 98 -0.83 -2.53 0.94
N ASN A 99 -0.82 -2.87 -0.35
CA ASN A 99 0.04 -2.27 -1.36
C ASN A 99 -0.24 -0.77 -1.60
N ALA A 100 -1.46 -0.30 -1.31
CA ALA A 100 -1.86 1.08 -1.55
C ALA A 100 -1.08 2.10 -0.72
N ALA A 101 -0.60 1.73 0.48
CA ALA A 101 0.28 2.61 1.26
C ALA A 101 1.58 2.93 0.50
N GLY A 102 2.17 1.93 -0.17
CA GLY A 102 3.33 2.14 -1.06
C GLY A 102 2.99 3.03 -2.26
N THR A 103 1.81 2.86 -2.85
CA THR A 103 1.33 3.71 -3.95
C THR A 103 1.17 5.17 -3.52
N ILE A 104 0.49 5.42 -2.40
CA ILE A 104 0.30 6.76 -1.85
C ILE A 104 1.65 7.40 -1.51
N ALA A 105 2.55 6.65 -0.87
CA ALA A 105 3.90 7.08 -0.55
C ALA A 105 4.68 7.55 -1.79
N GLY A 106 4.64 6.77 -2.88
CA GLY A 106 5.31 7.10 -4.13
C GLY A 106 4.76 8.37 -4.79
N ILE A 107 3.44 8.55 -4.79
CA ILE A 107 2.79 9.76 -5.34
C ILE A 107 3.17 10.99 -4.51
N LYS A 108 3.13 10.87 -3.18
CA LYS A 108 3.51 11.96 -2.26
C LYS A 108 4.98 12.31 -2.41
N ALA A 109 5.86 11.32 -2.55
CA ALA A 109 7.28 11.53 -2.78
C ALA A 109 7.56 12.31 -4.08
N ALA A 110 6.81 12.05 -5.15
CA ALA A 110 6.96 12.76 -6.43
C ALA A 110 6.33 14.18 -6.40
N ASN A 111 5.59 14.51 -5.34
CA ASN A 111 4.94 15.82 -5.17
C ASN A 111 5.08 16.29 -3.71
N PRO A 112 6.30 16.48 -3.20
CA PRO A 112 6.55 16.68 -1.77
C PRO A 112 5.83 17.91 -1.22
N ASP A 113 5.73 18.96 -2.01
CA ASP A 113 5.14 20.25 -1.60
C ASP A 113 3.63 20.34 -1.82
N LYS A 114 3.00 19.32 -2.42
CA LYS A 114 1.56 19.32 -2.70
C LYS A 114 0.78 18.53 -1.66
N THR A 115 -0.46 18.96 -1.41
CA THR A 115 -1.44 18.17 -0.68
C THR A 115 -1.96 17.05 -1.61
N LEU A 116 -1.83 15.81 -1.17
CA LEU A 116 -2.36 14.65 -1.89
C LEU A 116 -3.76 14.34 -1.35
N GLY A 117 -4.78 14.44 -2.21
CA GLY A 117 -6.12 13.94 -1.91
C GLY A 117 -6.24 12.46 -2.31
N VAL A 118 -6.94 11.67 -1.50
CA VAL A 118 -7.22 10.26 -1.75
C VAL A 118 -8.73 10.05 -1.76
N VAL A 119 -9.24 9.43 -2.82
CA VAL A 119 -10.62 8.93 -2.89
C VAL A 119 -10.55 7.42 -2.69
N TRP A 120 -11.03 6.95 -1.54
CA TRP A 120 -10.98 5.54 -1.15
C TRP A 120 -12.35 4.89 -1.37
N ILE A 121 -12.43 3.97 -2.34
CA ILE A 121 -13.67 3.25 -2.66
C ILE A 121 -13.48 1.81 -2.25
N ASP A 122 -13.95 1.48 -1.05
CA ASP A 122 -13.87 0.15 -0.47
C ASP A 122 -15.05 -0.05 0.49
N ALA A 123 -15.41 -1.30 0.78
CA ALA A 123 -16.34 -1.63 1.84
C ALA A 123 -15.73 -1.38 3.24
N HIS A 124 -14.40 -1.34 3.34
CA HIS A 124 -13.66 -1.13 4.59
C HIS A 124 -12.89 0.18 4.59
N ALA A 125 -12.70 0.77 5.76
CA ALA A 125 -11.95 2.02 5.91
C ALA A 125 -10.44 1.84 5.83
N ASP A 126 -9.93 0.62 6.04
CA ASP A 126 -8.49 0.29 5.96
C ASP A 126 -7.57 1.17 6.84
N CYS A 127 -8.13 1.62 7.97
CA CYS A 127 -7.51 2.48 8.97
C CYS A 127 -7.11 1.73 10.26
N HIS A 128 -7.03 0.39 10.26
CA HIS A 128 -6.47 -0.30 11.42
C HIS A 128 -4.98 0.01 11.61
N SER A 129 -4.52 -0.29 12.81
CA SER A 129 -3.12 -0.25 13.24
C SER A 129 -2.80 -1.55 14.00
N PRO A 130 -1.53 -1.83 14.31
CA PRO A 130 -1.19 -2.96 15.17
C PRO A 130 -1.88 -2.89 16.54
N TYR A 131 -2.20 -1.68 17.03
CA TYR A 131 -2.91 -1.47 18.28
C TYR A 131 -4.40 -1.85 18.25
N THR A 132 -5.02 -1.82 17.06
CA THR A 132 -6.49 -1.88 16.90
C THR A 132 -6.98 -3.06 16.07
N THR A 133 -6.10 -3.70 15.30
CA THR A 133 -6.50 -4.77 14.37
C THR A 133 -7.04 -6.00 15.11
N PRO A 134 -8.17 -6.57 14.68
CA PRO A 134 -8.65 -7.85 15.23
C PRO A 134 -7.93 -9.07 14.62
N SER A 135 -7.27 -8.92 13.47
CA SER A 135 -6.77 -10.05 12.67
C SER A 135 -5.27 -10.06 12.45
N GLY A 136 -4.61 -8.91 12.60
CA GLY A 136 -3.22 -8.69 12.22
C GLY A 136 -2.98 -8.57 10.71
N ASN A 137 -4.00 -8.75 9.86
CA ASN A 137 -3.82 -8.70 8.40
C ASN A 137 -3.57 -7.25 7.96
N MET A 138 -2.47 -7.02 7.22
CA MET A 138 -2.01 -5.66 6.86
C MET A 138 -2.88 -4.97 5.79
N HIS A 139 -3.72 -5.70 5.06
CA HIS A 139 -4.61 -5.09 4.05
C HIS A 139 -5.61 -4.10 4.65
N GLY A 140 -5.93 -4.23 5.94
CA GLY A 140 -6.80 -3.30 6.66
C GLY A 140 -6.09 -2.10 7.28
N MET A 141 -4.79 -1.89 7.02
CA MET A 141 -3.97 -0.82 7.59
C MET A 141 -3.42 0.26 6.63
N PRO A 142 -3.56 0.21 5.29
CA PRO A 142 -2.85 1.13 4.40
C PRO A 142 -3.20 2.61 4.62
N LEU A 143 -4.44 2.95 4.97
CA LEU A 143 -4.79 4.34 5.30
C LEU A 143 -4.29 4.76 6.69
N GLY A 144 -4.26 3.84 7.66
CA GLY A 144 -3.61 4.11 8.96
C GLY A 144 -2.13 4.45 8.77
N ILE A 145 -1.44 3.72 7.90
CA ILE A 145 -0.06 4.01 7.51
C ILE A 145 0.04 5.39 6.83
N ALA A 146 -0.80 5.65 5.83
CA ALA A 146 -0.73 6.86 5.02
C ALA A 146 -1.06 8.14 5.78
N LEU A 147 -1.99 8.06 6.75
CA LEU A 147 -2.39 9.17 7.60
C LEU A 147 -1.45 9.36 8.79
N ASN A 148 -0.53 8.43 9.02
CA ASN A 148 0.31 8.35 10.22
C ASN A 148 -0.54 8.26 11.50
N GLU A 149 -1.60 7.45 11.47
CA GLU A 149 -2.58 7.32 12.56
C GLU A 149 -2.51 5.95 13.24
N ASP A 150 -2.42 5.97 14.57
CA ASP A 150 -2.36 4.77 15.40
C ASP A 150 -3.73 4.35 15.96
N ASN A 151 -4.72 5.26 15.95
CA ASN A 151 -6.07 5.03 16.47
C ASN A 151 -6.11 4.51 17.92
N LEU A 152 -5.24 5.06 18.78
CA LEU A 152 -5.05 4.61 20.17
C LEU A 152 -6.31 4.68 21.05
N CYS A 153 -7.28 5.54 20.72
CA CYS A 153 -8.56 5.58 21.42
C CYS A 153 -9.35 4.26 21.31
N CYS A 154 -9.04 3.43 20.30
CA CYS A 154 -9.65 2.13 20.05
C CYS A 154 -8.69 0.96 20.34
N GLN A 155 -7.60 1.20 21.08
CA GLN A 155 -6.58 0.18 21.33
C GLN A 155 -7.14 -1.04 22.06
N VAL A 156 -6.87 -2.22 21.52
CA VAL A 156 -7.21 -3.52 22.12
C VAL A 156 -6.01 -4.46 22.19
N ASN A 157 -4.90 -4.13 21.51
CA ASN A 157 -3.68 -4.93 21.45
C ASN A 157 -2.50 -4.22 22.11
N ASN A 158 -1.48 -5.00 22.49
CA ASN A 158 -0.19 -4.52 22.97
C ASN A 158 0.92 -5.05 22.04
N PRO A 159 1.19 -4.38 20.90
CA PRO A 159 2.16 -4.85 19.92
C PRO A 159 3.60 -4.83 20.45
N GLU A 160 4.40 -5.80 20.02
CA GLU A 160 5.80 -5.96 20.41
C GLU A 160 6.67 -4.80 19.86
N PRO A 161 7.78 -4.46 20.53
CA PRO A 161 8.68 -3.38 20.08
C PRO A 161 9.17 -3.55 18.64
N GLU A 162 9.40 -4.78 18.19
CA GLU A 162 9.82 -5.09 16.82
C GLU A 162 8.70 -4.80 15.79
N THR A 163 7.45 -5.13 16.12
CA THR A 163 6.28 -4.73 15.31
C THR A 163 6.20 -3.21 15.20
N LEU A 164 6.41 -2.51 16.32
CA LEU A 164 6.38 -1.04 16.35
C LEU A 164 7.53 -0.40 15.57
N PHE A 165 8.69 -1.05 15.53
CA PHE A 165 9.81 -0.60 14.70
C PHE A 165 9.41 -0.58 13.22
N PHE A 166 8.87 -1.68 12.70
CA PHE A 166 8.42 -1.76 11.30
C PHE A 166 7.22 -0.86 11.02
N TRP A 167 6.27 -0.76 11.95
CA TRP A 167 5.09 0.10 11.83
C TRP A 167 5.49 1.58 11.70
N ASN A 168 6.39 2.06 12.56
CA ASN A 168 6.89 3.43 12.48
C ASN A 168 7.72 3.66 11.21
N ALA A 169 8.44 2.65 10.72
CA ALA A 169 9.14 2.73 9.45
C ALA A 169 8.18 2.86 8.25
N LEU A 170 7.05 2.11 8.27
CA LEU A 170 5.99 2.22 7.27
C LEU A 170 5.37 3.62 7.27
N LYS A 171 4.93 4.12 8.43
CA LYS A 171 4.35 5.47 8.56
C LYS A 171 5.32 6.55 8.08
N LYS A 172 6.60 6.45 8.43
CA LYS A 172 7.65 7.38 7.95
C LYS A 172 7.82 7.34 6.44
N SER A 173 7.69 6.17 5.82
CA SER A 173 7.81 6.01 4.37
C SER A 173 6.65 6.61 3.58
N ALA A 174 5.45 6.72 4.18
CA ALA A 174 4.28 7.35 3.56
C ALA A 174 4.36 8.88 3.45
N GLY A 175 5.43 9.49 3.97
CA GLY A 175 5.66 10.93 3.99
C GLY A 175 5.23 11.56 5.31
N ARG A 176 5.85 12.69 5.68
CA ARG A 176 5.36 13.51 6.80
C ARG A 176 3.98 14.05 6.41
N VAL A 177 2.91 13.40 6.87
CA VAL A 177 1.66 14.11 7.09
C VAL A 177 2.00 15.20 8.10
N LEU A 178 1.87 16.46 7.67
CA LEU A 178 2.05 17.61 8.55
C LEU A 178 1.20 17.37 9.80
N ASN A 179 1.82 17.44 10.98
CA ASN A 179 1.15 17.38 12.27
C ASN A 179 -0.19 18.15 12.19
N LEU A 180 -1.31 17.44 12.25
CA LEU A 180 -2.65 18.03 12.37
C LEU A 180 -2.89 18.67 13.75
N SER A 181 -1.84 18.82 14.57
CA SER A 181 -1.89 19.46 15.90
C SER A 181 -1.59 20.96 15.90
N ARG A 182 -1.57 21.65 14.75
CA ARG A 182 -1.63 23.12 14.78
C ARG A 182 -3.07 23.56 14.98
N ASN A 183 -3.44 23.68 16.26
CA ASN A 183 -4.44 24.63 16.73
C ASN A 183 -4.11 26.02 16.16
N THR A 184 -4.66 26.35 14.99
CA THR A 184 -4.77 27.73 14.50
C THR A 184 -6.24 28.08 14.42
N TRP A 185 -6.87 28.15 15.60
CA TRP A 185 -7.97 29.08 15.84
C TRP A 185 -7.48 30.05 16.91
N SER A 186 -6.88 31.13 16.46
CA SER A 186 -6.81 32.38 17.21
C SER A 186 -7.34 33.45 16.27
N MET A 187 -8.54 33.95 16.57
CA MET A 187 -9.04 35.23 16.08
C MET A 187 -8.07 36.35 16.42
#